data_AF-A0A945QM30-F1
#
_entry.id   AF-A0A945QM30-F1
#
_cell.length_a   1.000
_cell.length_b   1.000
_cell.length_c   1.000
_cell.angle_alpha   90.00
_cell.angle_beta   90.00
_cell.angle_gamma   90.00
#
_symmetry.space_group_name_H-M   'P 1'
#
loop_
_entity.id
_entity.type
_entity.pdbx_description
1 polymer ?
#
loop_
_entity_poly.entity_id
_entity_poly.type
_entity_poly.pdbx_seq_one_letter_code
_entity_poly.pdbx_strand_id
1 'polypeptide(L)'
;MKVLSEIRLRSSYILGPILCIGLIFYIAYHAVQGDRGLIAYWQLTKQIERALIVNEELEERRSKLQNQVSLLSPQTLDRDMLDERARFLLGYSKPSEFIFYFKR
;
A
#
# COMPACT_ATOMS: atom_id res chain seq x y z
N MET A 1 -56.95 30.22 33.91
CA MET A 1 -55.97 29.09 33.87
C MET A 1 -56.41 27.96 32.91
N LYS A 2 -56.87 28.27 31.68
CA LYS A 2 -57.30 27.26 30.68
C LYS A 2 -56.24 26.94 29.61
N VAL A 3 -55.28 27.84 29.41
CA VAL A 3 -54.22 27.71 28.39
C VAL A 3 -53.23 26.60 28.73
N LEU A 4 -52.89 26.43 30.02
CA LEU A 4 -51.95 25.41 30.50
C LEU A 4 -52.45 23.98 30.31
N SER A 5 -53.77 23.75 30.41
CA SER A 5 -54.37 22.42 30.22
C SER A 5 -54.48 22.02 28.74
N GLU A 6 -54.68 22.98 27.83
CA GLU A 6 -54.74 22.70 26.39
C GLU A 6 -53.36 22.36 25.81
N ILE A 7 -52.31 23.03 26.29
CA ILE A 7 -50.92 22.71 25.94
C ILE A 7 -50.56 21.29 26.40
N ARG A 8 -51.05 20.86 27.57
CA ARG A 8 -50.78 19.53 28.12
C ARG A 8 -51.41 18.40 27.31
N LEU A 9 -52.60 18.62 26.73
CA LEU A 9 -53.30 17.64 25.89
C LEU A 9 -52.73 17.54 24.47
N ARG A 10 -52.12 18.62 23.94
CA ARG A 10 -51.48 18.63 22.61
C ARG A 10 -49.97 18.32 22.65
N SER A 11 -49.35 18.47 23.82
CA SER A 11 -47.93 18.19 24.07
C SER A 11 -47.54 16.75 23.72
N SER A 12 -48.41 15.77 23.99
CA SER A 12 -48.18 14.36 23.69
C SER A 12 -48.01 14.07 22.20
N TYR A 13 -48.61 14.87 21.32
CA TYR A 13 -48.48 14.72 19.86
C TYR A 13 -47.20 15.35 19.29
N ILE A 14 -46.63 16.34 19.98
CA ILE A 14 -45.43 17.07 19.53
C ILE A 14 -44.15 16.44 20.11
N LEU A 15 -44.25 15.82 21.29
CA LEU A 15 -43.10 15.22 21.97
C LEU A 15 -42.48 14.06 21.17
N GLY A 16 -43.31 13.21 20.55
CA GLY A 16 -42.85 12.08 19.72
C GLY A 16 -42.02 12.52 18.51
N PRO A 17 -42.53 13.40 17.64
CA PRO A 17 -41.78 13.93 16.50
C PRO A 17 -40.45 14.60 16.88
N ILE A 18 -40.42 15.38 17.97
CA ILE A 18 -39.19 16.02 18.46
C ILE A 18 -38.16 14.98 18.89
N LEU A 19 -38.58 13.94 19.62
CA LEU A 19 -37.72 12.82 20.01
C LEU A 19 -37.16 12.09 18.78
N CYS A 20 -38.01 11.81 17.79
CA CYS A 20 -37.58 11.19 16.54
C CYS A 20 -36.54 12.04 15.80
N ILE A 21 -36.77 13.35 15.68
CA ILE A 21 -35.81 14.25 15.04
C ILE A 21 -34.48 14.26 15.80
N GLY A 22 -34.52 14.34 17.14
CA GLY A 22 -33.31 14.25 17.97
C GLY A 22 -32.54 12.95 17.77
N LEU A 23 -33.26 11.81 17.70
CA LEU A 23 -32.66 10.50 17.45
C LEU A 23 -32.02 10.43 16.06
N ILE A 24 -32.69 10.95 15.03
CA ILE A 24 -32.15 11.02 13.66
C ILE A 24 -30.88 11.86 13.64
N PHE A 25 -30.87 13.02 14.27
CA PHE A 25 -29.67 13.86 14.36
C PHE A 25 -28.53 13.16 15.08
N TYR A 26 -28.81 12.46 16.19
CA TYR A 26 -27.81 11.70 16.92
C TYR A 26 -27.18 10.60 16.07
N ILE A 27 -28.02 9.81 15.39
CA ILE A 27 -27.55 8.74 14.50
C ILE A 27 -26.78 9.33 13.31
N ALA A 28 -27.28 10.40 12.69
CA ALA A 28 -26.61 11.05 11.56
C ALA A 28 -25.24 11.61 11.97
N TYR A 29 -25.14 12.25 13.14
CA TYR A 29 -23.88 12.75 13.68
C TYR A 29 -22.88 11.60 13.90
N HIS A 30 -23.31 10.53 14.57
CA HIS A 30 -22.44 9.36 14.81
C HIS A 30 -22.11 8.59 13.52
N ALA A 31 -22.97 8.60 12.52
CA ALA A 31 -22.70 8.00 11.21
C ALA A 31 -21.62 8.76 10.43
N VAL A 32 -21.46 10.06 10.69
CA VAL A 32 -20.41 10.88 10.06
C VAL A 32 -19.13 10.87 10.90
N GLN A 33 -19.24 11.12 12.21
CA GLN A 33 -18.11 11.35 13.12
C GLN A 33 -17.61 10.09 13.83
N GLY A 34 -18.35 8.98 13.78
CA GLY A 34 -17.99 7.76 14.49
C GLY A 34 -16.79 7.02 13.87
N ASP A 35 -16.16 6.15 14.66
CA ASP A 35 -15.00 5.35 14.25
C ASP A 35 -15.26 4.44 13.05
N ARG A 36 -16.53 4.12 12.78
CA ARG A 36 -16.99 3.37 11.59
C ARG A 36 -17.85 4.22 10.65
N GLY A 37 -17.75 5.54 10.79
CA GLY A 37 -18.52 6.48 10.00
C GLY A 37 -18.02 6.60 8.56
N LEU A 38 -18.74 7.41 7.78
CA LEU A 38 -18.46 7.62 6.37
C LEU A 38 -17.04 8.15 6.11
N ILE A 39 -16.54 9.00 7.01
CA ILE A 39 -15.19 9.58 6.92
C ILE A 39 -14.13 8.49 7.11
N ALA A 40 -14.30 7.63 8.11
CA ALA A 40 -13.39 6.52 8.38
C ALA A 40 -13.36 5.53 7.21
N TYR A 41 -14.52 5.25 6.59
CA TYR A 41 -14.60 4.44 5.39
C TYR A 41 -13.77 5.03 4.25
N TRP A 42 -13.93 6.32 3.91
CA TRP A 42 -13.15 6.96 2.85
C TRP A 42 -11.64 6.99 3.14
N GLN A 43 -11.25 7.22 4.39
CA GLN A 43 -9.85 7.17 4.78
C GLN A 43 -9.27 5.76 4.61
N LEU A 44 -10.01 4.73 5.01
CA LEU A 44 -9.60 3.34 4.88
C LEU A 44 -9.49 2.94 3.40
N THR A 45 -10.46 3.31 2.57
CA THR A 45 -10.40 3.05 1.13
C THR A 45 -9.15 3.67 0.49
N LYS A 46 -8.82 4.92 0.85
CA LYS A 46 -7.58 5.56 0.37
C LYS A 46 -6.32 4.87 0.86
N GLN A 47 -6.31 4.34 2.07
CA GLN A 47 -5.16 3.58 2.58
C GLN A 47 -4.98 2.27 1.84
N ILE A 48 -6.07 1.56 1.55
CA ILE A 48 -6.06 0.33 0.75
C ILE A 48 -5.53 0.61 -0.65
N GLU A 49 -6.02 1.66 -1.31
CA GLU A 49 -5.56 2.06 -2.65
C GLU A 49 -4.06 2.35 -2.66
N ARG A 50 -3.55 3.12 -1.70
CA ARG A 50 -2.11 3.37 -1.58
C ARG A 50 -1.30 2.10 -1.33
N ALA A 51 -1.79 1.22 -0.46
CA ALA A 51 -1.10 -0.04 -0.14
C ALA A 51 -1.02 -0.95 -1.38
N LEU A 52 -2.07 -0.98 -2.20
CA LEU A 52 -2.07 -1.73 -3.46
C LEU A 52 -1.05 -1.19 -4.45
N ILE A 53 -0.97 0.13 -4.63
CA ILE A 53 0.03 0.76 -5.51
C ILE A 53 1.46 0.42 -5.06
N VAL A 54 1.73 0.53 -3.76
CA VAL A 54 3.06 0.19 -3.21
C VAL A 54 3.38 -1.29 -3.38
N ASN A 55 2.38 -2.17 -3.22
CA ASN A 55 2.56 -3.60 -3.42
C ASN A 55 2.90 -3.93 -4.88
N GLU A 56 2.18 -3.33 -5.83
CA GLU A 56 2.45 -3.49 -7.26
C GLU A 56 3.87 -3.02 -7.64
N GLU A 57 4.30 -1.86 -7.13
CA GLU A 57 5.65 -1.36 -7.35
C GLU A 57 6.72 -2.30 -6.76
N LEU A 58 6.49 -2.83 -5.57
CA LEU A 58 7.42 -3.75 -4.90
C LEU A 58 7.50 -5.10 -5.64
N GLU A 59 6.38 -5.64 -6.12
CA GLU A 59 6.37 -6.86 -6.91
C GLU A 59 7.09 -6.66 -8.25
N GLU A 60 6.93 -5.51 -8.92
CA GLU A 60 7.68 -5.21 -10.13
C GLU A 60 9.20 -5.14 -9.86
N ARG A 61 9.61 -4.46 -8.80
CA ARG A 61 11.03 -4.39 -8.37
C ARG A 61 11.56 -5.76 -8.02
N ARG A 62 10.79 -6.57 -7.28
CA ARG A 62 11.15 -7.94 -6.91
C ARG A 62 11.35 -8.80 -8.15
N SER A 63 10.44 -8.74 -9.12
CA SER A 63 10.54 -9.48 -10.38
C SER A 63 11.80 -9.09 -11.16
N LYS A 64 12.09 -7.79 -11.27
CA LYS A 64 13.33 -7.29 -11.92
C LYS A 64 14.59 -7.82 -11.22
N LEU A 65 14.63 -7.76 -9.89
CA LEU A 65 15.76 -8.27 -9.12
C LEU A 65 15.88 -9.79 -9.19
N GLN A 66 14.77 -10.52 -9.16
CA GLN A 66 14.76 -11.97 -9.33
C GLN A 66 15.30 -12.37 -10.71
N ASN A 67 14.94 -11.65 -11.77
CA ASN A 67 15.51 -11.87 -13.10
C ASN A 67 17.02 -11.61 -13.12
N GLN A 68 17.49 -10.52 -12.50
CA GLN A 68 18.92 -10.23 -12.41
C GLN A 68 19.68 -11.28 -11.59
N VAL A 69 19.13 -11.71 -10.45
CA VAL A 69 19.71 -12.77 -9.62
C VAL A 69 19.71 -14.09 -10.37
N SER A 70 18.66 -14.42 -11.12
CA SER A 70 18.62 -15.62 -11.95
C SER A 70 19.73 -15.61 -13.01
N LEU A 71 20.01 -14.45 -13.62
CA LEU A 71 21.12 -14.28 -14.56
C LEU A 71 22.50 -14.42 -13.89
N LEU A 72 22.60 -14.11 -12.60
CA LEU A 72 23.82 -14.21 -11.79
C LEU A 72 23.92 -15.53 -11.00
N SER A 73 22.89 -16.37 -11.02
CA SER A 73 22.81 -17.58 -10.20
C SER A 73 23.78 -18.65 -10.71
N PRO A 74 24.60 -19.26 -9.82
CA PRO A 74 25.61 -20.27 -10.16
C PRO A 74 25.09 -21.53 -10.86
N GLN A 75 23.79 -21.81 -10.84
CA GLN A 75 23.22 -22.92 -11.62
C GLN A 75 23.26 -22.66 -13.15
N THR A 76 23.39 -21.40 -13.58
CA THR A 76 23.55 -20.98 -15.00
C THR A 76 24.83 -20.18 -15.25
N LEU A 77 25.61 -19.88 -14.20
CA LEU A 77 26.83 -19.08 -14.31
C LEU A 77 27.98 -19.95 -14.80
N ASP A 78 28.34 -19.77 -16.08
CA ASP A 78 29.44 -20.51 -16.71
C ASP A 78 30.78 -20.18 -16.01
N ARG A 79 31.49 -21.23 -15.59
CA ARG A 79 32.83 -21.13 -14.97
C ARG A 79 33.81 -20.42 -15.89
N ASP A 80 33.66 -20.56 -17.19
CA ASP A 80 34.54 -19.91 -18.17
C ASP A 80 34.29 -18.40 -18.21
N MET A 81 33.05 -17.93 -18.05
CA MET A 81 32.74 -16.50 -17.94
C MET A 81 33.32 -15.87 -16.67
N LEU A 82 33.34 -16.61 -15.56
CA LEU A 82 33.99 -16.19 -14.32
C LEU A 82 35.51 -16.10 -14.48
N ASP A 83 36.12 -17.08 -15.15
CA ASP A 83 37.56 -17.07 -15.43
C ASP A 83 37.91 -15.89 -16.34
N GLU A 84 37.17 -15.65 -17.42
CA GLU A 84 37.31 -14.49 -18.30
C GLU A 84 37.23 -13.16 -17.55
N ARG A 85 36.23 -12.98 -16.66
CA ARG A 85 36.09 -11.76 -15.86
C ARG A 85 37.24 -11.59 -14.86
N ALA A 86 37.70 -12.68 -14.24
CA ALA A 86 38.84 -12.66 -13.34
C ALA A 86 40.15 -12.31 -14.08
N ARG A 87 40.39 -12.86 -15.27
CA ARG A 87 41.54 -12.50 -16.11
C ARG A 87 41.49 -11.05 -16.56
N PHE A 88 40.31 -10.57 -16.99
CA PHE A 88 40.12 -9.19 -17.44
C PHE A 88 40.32 -8.16 -16.32
N LEU A 89 39.76 -8.40 -15.13
CA LEU A 89 39.80 -7.43 -14.03
C LEU A 89 41.08 -7.51 -13.19
N LEU A 90 41.58 -8.72 -12.94
CA LEU A 90 42.73 -8.94 -12.05
C LEU A 90 44.05 -9.13 -12.81
N GLY A 91 44.01 -9.14 -14.15
CA GLY A 91 45.18 -9.47 -14.97
C GLY A 91 45.69 -10.89 -14.72
N TYR A 92 44.82 -11.77 -14.21
CA TYR A 92 45.21 -13.13 -13.85
C TYR A 92 45.54 -13.92 -15.11
N SER A 93 46.72 -14.52 -15.17
CA SER A 93 47.14 -15.40 -16.27
C SER A 93 47.85 -16.61 -15.67
N LYS A 94 47.62 -17.79 -16.24
CA LYS A 94 48.26 -19.01 -15.74
C LYS A 94 49.77 -18.93 -16.02
N PRO A 95 50.63 -19.55 -15.18
CA PRO A 95 52.09 -19.50 -15.37
C PRO A 95 52.59 -19.99 -16.75
N SER A 96 51.76 -20.70 -17.50
CA SER A 96 52.05 -21.27 -18.83
C SER A 96 51.42 -20.49 -20.00
N GLU A 97 50.80 -19.34 -19.78
CA GLU A 97 50.17 -18.53 -20.84
C GLU A 97 51.05 -17.35 -21.27
N PHE A 98 51.08 -17.07 -22.58
CA PHE A 98 51.86 -15.98 -23.16
C PHE A 98 50.91 -14.86 -23.62
N ILE A 99 51.12 -13.64 -23.11
CA ILE A 99 50.32 -12.45 -23.46
C ILE A 99 51.04 -11.68 -24.56
N PHE A 100 50.42 -11.57 -25.74
CA PHE A 100 50.94 -10.78 -26.86
C PHE A 100 50.27 -9.40 -26.90
N TYR A 101 51.03 -8.34 -26.58
CA TYR A 101 50.55 -6.96 -26.75
C TYR A 101 50.87 -6.48 -28.17
N PHE A 102 49.85 -6.42 -29.03
CA PHE A 102 49.97 -5.76 -30.33
C PHE A 102 49.88 -4.24 -30.15
N LYS A 103 51.00 -3.55 -30.35
CA LYS A 103 51.07 -2.09 -30.43
C LYS A 103 50.69 -1.67 -31.84
N ARG A 104 49.63 -0.86 -31.98
CA ARG A 104 49.33 -0.15 -33.22
C ARG A 104 50.25 1.06 -33.35
#